data_AF-A0A4Q1RMG6-F1
#
_entry.id   AF-A0A4Q1RMG6-F1
#
_cell.length_a   1.000
_cell.length_b   1.000
_cell.length_c   1.000
_cell.angle_alpha   90.00
_cell.angle_beta   90.00
_cell.angle_gamma   90.00
#
_symmetry.space_group_name_H-M   'P 1'
#
loop_
_entity.id
_entity.type
_entity.pdbx_description
1 polymer ?
#
loop_
_entity_poly.entity_id
_entity_poly.type
_entity_poly.pdbx_seq_one_letter_code
_entity_poly.pdbx_strand_id
1 'polypeptide(L)'
;FELASQHHPPMNVGLRFMALDEPTSGSKIPDWLIQKGIKGEWTPDKKTFVPALDDPVFIEYSQRLLNAFGQRYDGNSNLAYIDIGLVGSWGEWHNTNFPTITPLLERYTSAQLDKYVKMYFAAFPNSPKIMLINGGDALVSAVKQGAGWRADCLGDWHNFSTKWSHMQDDYPQRLQNAEALYPNFSSAWQRAPVSLEICGYMSEWQSVQHYTRAQVQVAFDWALAQHASTINLKSRSVPTEYRDIVDNALTKLGYRFRLASLTHESELAQGQSLTLNQQWFNDGVAPIYLKYDVAYRVVNDANTVMSMGKMAYDIRTWLPGQHTSVYQLPMPKALPAGQYHIEMAMLDAKGVSRINLANEGKQADGWYRISTVTVR
;
A
#
# COMPACT_ATOMS: atom_id res chain seq x y z
N PHE A 1 9.09 -7.78 -9.74
CA PHE A 1 9.61 -7.79 -8.36
C PHE A 1 11.08 -7.40 -8.30
N GLU A 2 11.99 -8.16 -8.93
CA GLU A 2 13.42 -7.83 -8.92
C GLU A 2 13.73 -6.43 -9.49
N LEU A 3 13.17 -6.10 -10.66
CA LEU A 3 13.30 -4.76 -11.26
C LEU A 3 12.83 -3.64 -10.30
N ALA A 4 11.65 -3.78 -9.69
CA ALA A 4 11.13 -2.79 -8.73
C ALA A 4 12.10 -2.56 -7.56
N SER A 5 12.75 -3.62 -7.09
CA SER A 5 13.71 -3.56 -5.99
C SER A 5 15.05 -2.91 -6.35
N GLN A 6 15.33 -2.70 -7.64
CA GLN A 6 16.54 -2.04 -8.16
C GLN A 6 16.35 -0.52 -8.37
N HIS A 7 15.13 0.01 -8.25
CA HIS A 7 14.90 1.45 -8.26
C HIS A 7 15.59 2.12 -7.06
N HIS A 8 15.90 3.41 -7.21
CA HIS A 8 16.48 4.24 -6.16
C HIS A 8 15.59 5.47 -5.95
N PRO A 9 14.77 5.54 -4.88
CA PRO A 9 14.63 4.52 -3.83
C PRO A 9 13.95 3.24 -4.34
N PRO A 10 14.16 2.10 -3.65
CA PRO A 10 13.49 0.85 -3.96
C PRO A 10 11.97 0.99 -4.01
N MET A 11 11.35 0.30 -4.96
CA MET A 11 9.89 0.28 -5.10
C MET A 11 9.32 -1.10 -4.76
N ASN A 12 8.11 -1.08 -4.20
CA ASN A 12 7.27 -2.25 -4.08
C ASN A 12 6.28 -2.34 -5.26
N VAL A 13 5.73 -3.52 -5.51
CA VAL A 13 4.78 -3.81 -6.59
C VAL A 13 3.41 -4.10 -5.99
N GLY A 14 2.35 -3.52 -6.56
CA GLY A 14 0.98 -4.00 -6.38
C GLY A 14 0.60 -4.95 -7.52
N LEU A 15 -0.15 -6.01 -7.24
CA LEU A 15 -0.66 -6.93 -8.26
C LEU A 15 -2.19 -6.94 -8.29
N ARG A 16 -2.77 -6.88 -9.49
CA ARG A 16 -4.19 -7.13 -9.75
C ARG A 16 -4.33 -8.21 -10.82
N PHE A 17 -5.32 -9.08 -10.66
CA PHE A 17 -5.76 -9.99 -11.71
C PHE A 17 -7.07 -9.49 -12.29
N MET A 18 -7.21 -9.56 -13.62
CA MET A 18 -8.40 -9.10 -14.34
C MET A 18 -8.87 -10.22 -15.26
N ALA A 19 -10.18 -10.50 -15.25
CA ALA A 19 -10.82 -11.40 -16.19
C ALA A 19 -11.60 -10.64 -17.28
N LEU A 20 -11.79 -9.33 -17.09
CA LEU A 20 -12.56 -8.45 -17.94
C LEU A 20 -11.87 -7.08 -18.01
N ASP A 21 -12.03 -6.42 -19.14
CA ASP A 21 -11.53 -5.07 -19.47
C ASP A 21 -12.72 -4.34 -20.14
N GLU A 22 -12.56 -3.63 -21.25
CA GLU A 22 -13.67 -2.96 -21.94
C GLU A 22 -14.54 -3.88 -22.82
N PRO A 23 -15.81 -3.50 -23.10
CA PRO A 23 -16.73 -4.29 -23.93
C PRO A 23 -16.19 -4.66 -25.32
N THR A 24 -15.33 -3.84 -25.90
CA THR A 24 -14.82 -4.01 -27.27
C THR A 24 -13.35 -4.42 -27.31
N SER A 25 -12.70 -4.61 -26.15
CA SER A 25 -11.25 -4.89 -26.03
C SER A 25 -10.87 -6.36 -26.20
N GLY A 26 -11.85 -7.24 -26.42
CA GLY A 26 -11.67 -8.68 -26.51
C GLY A 26 -11.62 -9.36 -25.14
N SER A 27 -11.94 -10.66 -25.13
CA SER A 27 -11.88 -11.50 -23.93
C SER A 27 -10.50 -11.51 -23.30
N LYS A 28 -10.42 -11.27 -21.99
CA LYS A 28 -9.17 -11.44 -21.21
C LYS A 28 -9.06 -12.82 -20.56
N ILE A 29 -10.07 -13.65 -20.75
CA ILE A 29 -10.08 -15.06 -20.35
C ILE A 29 -9.45 -15.88 -21.48
N PRO A 30 -8.56 -16.84 -21.16
CA PRO A 30 -7.99 -17.72 -22.17
C PRO A 30 -9.06 -18.48 -22.98
N ASP A 31 -8.89 -18.55 -24.30
CA ASP A 31 -9.83 -19.20 -25.22
C ASP A 31 -10.16 -20.64 -24.83
N TRP A 32 -9.16 -21.39 -24.35
CA TRP A 32 -9.36 -22.78 -23.93
C TRP A 32 -10.34 -22.91 -22.76
N LEU A 33 -10.44 -21.89 -21.89
CA LEU A 33 -11.36 -21.91 -20.76
C LEU A 33 -12.78 -21.59 -21.23
N ILE A 34 -12.94 -20.66 -22.19
CA ILE A 34 -14.21 -20.41 -22.86
C ILE A 34 -14.69 -21.66 -23.61
N GLN A 35 -13.80 -22.32 -24.37
CA GLN A 35 -14.08 -23.56 -25.10
C GLN A 35 -14.39 -24.75 -24.17
N LYS A 36 -13.95 -24.70 -22.91
CA LYS A 36 -14.32 -25.67 -21.87
C LYS A 36 -15.81 -25.54 -21.45
N GLY A 37 -16.49 -24.49 -21.87
CA GLY A 37 -17.93 -24.30 -21.66
C GLY A 37 -18.28 -23.58 -20.36
N ILE A 38 -17.40 -22.70 -19.86
CA ILE A 38 -17.78 -21.81 -18.75
C ILE A 38 -19.01 -20.97 -19.14
N LYS A 39 -19.94 -20.77 -18.20
CA LYS A 39 -21.10 -19.90 -18.44
C LYS A 39 -20.70 -18.43 -18.51
N GLY A 40 -21.47 -17.64 -19.25
CA GLY A 40 -21.27 -16.22 -19.41
C GLY A 40 -22.08 -15.65 -20.57
N GLU A 41 -21.84 -14.38 -20.87
CA GLU A 41 -22.51 -13.64 -21.93
C GLU A 41 -21.49 -13.04 -22.87
N TRP A 42 -21.74 -13.16 -24.17
CA TRP A 42 -20.98 -12.41 -25.16
C TRP A 42 -21.59 -11.03 -25.34
N THR A 43 -20.74 -10.01 -25.48
CA THR A 43 -21.17 -8.70 -25.96
C THR A 43 -21.92 -8.81 -27.29
N PRO A 44 -22.79 -7.85 -27.66
CA PRO A 44 -23.58 -7.91 -28.89
C PRO A 44 -22.73 -8.13 -30.15
N ASP A 45 -21.52 -7.55 -30.18
CA ASP A 45 -20.55 -7.69 -31.27
C ASP A 45 -19.73 -8.99 -31.23
N LYS A 46 -19.97 -9.85 -30.24
CA LYS A 46 -19.28 -11.13 -30.00
C LYS A 46 -17.77 -11.03 -29.81
N LYS A 47 -17.26 -9.86 -29.41
CA LYS A 47 -15.81 -9.67 -29.19
C LYS A 47 -15.37 -10.04 -27.79
N THR A 48 -16.16 -9.70 -26.78
CA THR A 48 -15.78 -9.89 -25.38
C THR A 48 -16.74 -10.85 -24.69
N PHE A 49 -16.18 -11.88 -24.08
CA PHE A 49 -16.89 -12.81 -23.23
C PHE A 49 -16.85 -12.35 -21.78
N VAL A 50 -18.02 -12.09 -21.19
CA VAL A 50 -18.20 -11.75 -19.79
C VAL A 50 -18.52 -13.04 -19.03
N PRO A 51 -17.61 -13.55 -18.17
CA PRO A 51 -17.85 -14.80 -17.45
C PRO A 51 -18.98 -14.63 -16.42
N ALA A 52 -19.76 -15.69 -16.23
CA ALA A 52 -20.64 -15.79 -15.08
C ALA A 52 -19.78 -16.05 -13.82
N LEU A 53 -19.82 -15.12 -12.86
CA LEU A 53 -18.98 -15.19 -11.66
C LEU A 53 -19.42 -16.28 -10.67
N ASP A 54 -20.59 -16.89 -10.88
CA ASP A 54 -21.09 -18.03 -10.13
C ASP A 54 -20.90 -19.37 -10.86
N ASP A 55 -20.25 -19.37 -12.03
CA ASP A 55 -19.88 -20.59 -12.74
C ASP A 55 -18.80 -21.37 -11.96
N PRO A 56 -19.04 -22.64 -11.59
CA PRO A 56 -18.13 -23.40 -10.76
C PRO A 56 -16.77 -23.68 -11.44
N VAL A 57 -16.76 -23.82 -12.77
CA VAL A 57 -15.51 -24.07 -13.52
C VAL A 57 -14.69 -22.79 -13.57
N PHE A 58 -15.31 -21.63 -13.81
CA PHE A 58 -14.62 -20.34 -13.74
C PHE A 58 -14.03 -20.07 -12.35
N ILE A 59 -14.78 -20.35 -11.28
CA ILE A 59 -14.30 -20.23 -9.89
C ILE A 59 -13.10 -21.17 -9.64
N GLU A 60 -13.19 -22.44 -10.07
CA GLU A 60 -12.11 -23.42 -9.90
C GLU A 60 -10.80 -22.94 -10.54
N TYR A 61 -10.85 -22.49 -11.79
CA TYR A 61 -9.65 -22.02 -12.49
C TYR A 61 -9.14 -20.67 -11.96
N SER A 62 -10.03 -19.80 -11.50
CA SER A 62 -9.66 -18.58 -10.78
C SER A 62 -8.90 -18.92 -9.48
N GLN A 63 -9.37 -19.90 -8.70
CA GLN A 63 -8.67 -20.35 -7.49
C GLN A 63 -7.32 -20.99 -7.82
N ARG A 64 -7.23 -21.78 -8.88
CA ARG A 64 -5.96 -22.38 -9.34
C ARG A 64 -4.94 -21.31 -9.71
N LEU A 65 -5.36 -20.27 -10.44
CA LEU A 65 -4.52 -19.13 -10.76
C LEU A 65 -4.02 -18.44 -9.48
N LEU A 66 -4.94 -18.08 -8.58
CA LEU A 66 -4.58 -17.41 -7.33
C LEU A 66 -3.64 -18.28 -6.48
N ASN A 67 -3.89 -19.58 -6.34
CA ASN A 67 -3.03 -20.49 -5.59
C ASN A 67 -1.62 -20.57 -6.17
N ALA A 68 -1.48 -20.63 -7.50
CA ALA A 68 -0.18 -20.67 -8.15
C ALA A 68 0.64 -19.39 -7.88
N PHE A 69 -0.02 -18.22 -7.93
CA PHE A 69 0.64 -16.96 -7.58
C PHE A 69 0.90 -16.82 -6.08
N GLY A 70 -0.02 -17.28 -5.23
CA GLY A 70 0.13 -17.33 -3.78
C GLY A 70 1.35 -18.15 -3.37
N GLN A 71 1.47 -19.38 -3.88
CA GLN A 71 2.62 -20.24 -3.65
C GLN A 71 3.95 -19.59 -4.04
N ARG A 72 3.94 -18.72 -5.07
CA ARG A 72 5.15 -18.08 -5.58
C ARG A 72 5.48 -16.75 -4.91
N TYR A 73 4.48 -15.96 -4.50
CA TYR A 73 4.65 -14.55 -4.16
C TYR A 73 4.07 -14.13 -2.80
N ASP A 74 3.27 -14.96 -2.12
CA ASP A 74 2.78 -14.62 -0.78
C ASP A 74 3.95 -14.37 0.19
N GLY A 75 3.82 -13.35 1.03
CA GLY A 75 4.85 -12.93 1.98
C GLY A 75 6.11 -12.30 1.33
N ASN A 76 6.15 -12.10 0.02
CA ASN A 76 7.28 -11.47 -0.64
C ASN A 76 7.42 -9.99 -0.20
N SER A 77 8.59 -9.61 0.31
CA SER A 77 8.84 -8.25 0.81
C SER A 77 8.78 -7.15 -0.25
N ASN A 78 8.79 -7.51 -1.54
CA ASN A 78 8.62 -6.57 -2.65
C ASN A 78 7.16 -6.43 -3.09
N LEU A 79 6.22 -7.17 -2.51
CA LEU A 79 4.79 -7.10 -2.78
C LEU A 79 4.15 -6.12 -1.81
N ALA A 80 3.76 -4.92 -2.27
CA ALA A 80 3.08 -3.93 -1.44
C ALA A 80 1.71 -4.43 -0.98
N TYR A 81 0.94 -4.97 -1.93
CA TYR A 81 -0.38 -5.54 -1.72
C TYR A 81 -0.83 -6.37 -2.93
N ILE A 82 -1.82 -7.23 -2.70
CA ILE A 82 -2.65 -7.85 -3.73
C ILE A 82 -4.00 -7.13 -3.78
N ASP A 83 -4.39 -6.69 -4.97
CA ASP A 83 -5.73 -6.18 -5.23
C ASP A 83 -6.68 -7.36 -5.42
N ILE A 84 -7.71 -7.42 -4.57
CA ILE A 84 -8.79 -8.40 -4.67
C ILE A 84 -9.62 -8.03 -5.90
N GLY A 85 -9.22 -8.56 -7.05
CA GLY A 85 -9.79 -8.30 -8.38
C GLY A 85 -10.55 -9.50 -8.95
N LEU A 86 -10.37 -9.76 -10.25
CA LEU A 86 -11.11 -10.70 -11.12
C LEU A 86 -12.61 -10.41 -11.30
N VAL A 87 -13.23 -9.77 -10.31
CA VAL A 87 -14.65 -9.43 -10.28
C VAL A 87 -14.88 -8.09 -10.99
N GLY A 88 -15.73 -8.11 -12.01
CA GLY A 88 -16.09 -6.92 -12.78
C GLY A 88 -15.04 -6.47 -13.81
N SER A 89 -15.38 -5.44 -14.59
CA SER A 89 -14.47 -4.77 -15.51
C SER A 89 -13.22 -4.30 -14.78
N TRP A 90 -12.03 -4.49 -15.36
CA TRP A 90 -10.73 -4.13 -14.79
C TRP A 90 -10.43 -4.72 -13.41
N GLY A 91 -11.19 -5.73 -12.96
CA GLY A 91 -11.16 -6.23 -11.58
C GLY A 91 -11.65 -5.21 -10.55
N GLU A 92 -12.54 -4.30 -10.96
CA GLU A 92 -13.00 -3.14 -10.19
C GLU A 92 -14.41 -3.31 -9.60
N TRP A 93 -14.95 -4.52 -9.54
CA TRP A 93 -16.21 -4.77 -8.82
C TRP A 93 -17.42 -3.97 -9.35
N HIS A 94 -17.36 -3.51 -10.60
CA HIS A 94 -18.48 -2.95 -11.34
C HIS A 94 -18.38 -3.31 -12.82
N ASN A 95 -19.48 -3.11 -13.54
CA ASN A 95 -19.56 -3.26 -15.00
C ASN A 95 -20.21 -2.03 -15.65
N THR A 96 -20.07 -0.84 -15.05
CA THR A 96 -20.71 0.41 -15.51
C THR A 96 -20.34 0.79 -16.95
N ASN A 97 -19.19 0.33 -17.45
CA ASN A 97 -18.76 0.47 -18.85
C ASN A 97 -19.43 -0.53 -19.81
N PHE A 98 -20.17 -1.53 -19.31
CA PHE A 98 -20.93 -2.49 -20.11
C PHE A 98 -22.43 -2.14 -20.11
N PRO A 99 -22.93 -1.43 -21.14
CA PRO A 99 -24.30 -0.92 -21.14
C PRO A 99 -25.37 -2.01 -21.20
N THR A 100 -25.02 -3.20 -21.68
CA THR A 100 -25.95 -4.33 -21.86
C THR A 100 -25.88 -5.37 -20.75
N ILE A 101 -25.02 -5.17 -19.75
CA ILE A 101 -24.83 -6.12 -18.65
C ILE A 101 -25.48 -5.54 -17.41
N THR A 102 -26.30 -6.35 -16.73
CA THR A 102 -26.89 -5.98 -15.44
C THR A 102 -25.79 -5.53 -14.46
N PRO A 103 -25.99 -4.42 -13.72
CA PRO A 103 -25.03 -3.97 -12.71
C PRO A 103 -24.59 -5.10 -11.77
N LEU A 104 -23.30 -5.12 -11.44
CA LEU A 104 -22.66 -6.27 -10.81
C LEU A 104 -23.34 -6.68 -9.48
N LEU A 105 -23.67 -5.69 -8.64
CA LEU A 105 -24.31 -5.91 -7.33
C LEU A 105 -25.80 -6.27 -7.43
N GLU A 106 -26.44 -6.02 -8.57
CA GLU A 106 -27.82 -6.48 -8.85
C GLU A 106 -27.83 -7.90 -9.41
N ARG A 107 -26.75 -8.27 -10.11
CA ARG A 107 -26.61 -9.58 -10.77
C ARG A 107 -26.21 -10.70 -9.80
N TYR A 108 -25.41 -10.41 -8.77
CA TYR A 108 -24.88 -11.41 -7.85
C TYR A 108 -25.15 -11.07 -6.39
N THR A 109 -25.42 -12.10 -5.59
CA THR A 109 -25.55 -11.97 -4.14
C THR A 109 -24.19 -11.71 -3.48
N SER A 110 -24.19 -11.06 -2.31
CA SER A 110 -23.00 -10.87 -1.48
C SER A 110 -22.27 -12.19 -1.19
N ALA A 111 -23.00 -13.29 -0.99
CA ALA A 111 -22.42 -14.62 -0.76
C ALA A 111 -21.72 -15.22 -1.98
N GLN A 112 -22.20 -14.96 -3.21
CA GLN A 112 -21.51 -15.38 -4.43
C GLN A 112 -20.20 -14.60 -4.61
N LEU A 113 -20.23 -13.29 -4.38
CA LEU A 113 -19.06 -12.43 -4.55
C LEU A 113 -18.00 -12.62 -3.45
N ASP A 114 -18.41 -12.88 -2.20
CA ASP A 114 -17.52 -13.16 -1.07
C ASP A 114 -16.63 -14.41 -1.28
N LYS A 115 -17.01 -15.32 -2.17
CA LYS A 115 -16.15 -16.44 -2.57
C LYS A 115 -14.81 -15.94 -3.09
N TYR A 116 -14.81 -14.91 -3.95
CA TYR A 116 -13.58 -14.34 -4.49
C TYR A 116 -12.72 -13.72 -3.39
N VAL A 117 -13.32 -12.98 -2.46
CA VAL A 117 -12.60 -12.45 -1.28
C VAL A 117 -11.88 -13.58 -0.54
N LYS A 118 -12.59 -14.65 -0.21
CA LYS A 118 -12.02 -15.83 0.48
C LYS A 118 -10.90 -16.50 -0.33
N MET A 119 -11.04 -16.62 -1.65
CA MET A 119 -10.00 -17.19 -2.52
C MET A 119 -8.69 -16.41 -2.43
N TYR A 120 -8.74 -15.08 -2.37
CA TYR A 120 -7.57 -14.22 -2.18
C TYR A 120 -6.94 -14.38 -0.79
N PHE A 121 -7.74 -14.46 0.27
CA PHE A 121 -7.22 -14.70 1.62
C PHE A 121 -6.61 -16.10 1.80
N ALA A 122 -7.18 -17.12 1.15
CA ALA A 122 -6.62 -18.46 1.13
C ALA A 122 -5.29 -18.52 0.37
N ALA A 123 -5.19 -17.84 -0.77
CA ALA A 123 -3.99 -17.84 -1.60
C ALA A 123 -2.85 -16.95 -1.05
N PHE A 124 -3.18 -15.85 -0.40
CA PHE A 124 -2.21 -14.85 0.08
C PHE A 124 -2.35 -14.55 1.60
N PRO A 125 -2.13 -15.53 2.50
CA PRO A 125 -2.30 -15.31 3.93
C PRO A 125 -1.33 -14.28 4.54
N ASN A 126 -0.15 -14.07 3.95
CA ASN A 126 0.91 -13.24 4.53
C ASN A 126 1.14 -11.89 3.82
N SER A 127 0.49 -11.65 2.68
CA SER A 127 0.58 -10.38 1.95
C SER A 127 -0.58 -9.42 2.26
N PRO A 128 -0.33 -8.10 2.34
CA PRO A 128 -1.40 -7.12 2.42
C PRO A 128 -2.36 -7.23 1.23
N LYS A 129 -3.62 -6.89 1.44
CA LYS A 129 -4.65 -6.90 0.40
C LYS A 129 -5.40 -5.59 0.40
N ILE A 130 -5.87 -5.17 -0.77
CA ILE A 130 -6.80 -4.05 -0.92
C ILE A 130 -7.95 -4.46 -1.82
N MET A 131 -9.07 -3.77 -1.71
CA MET A 131 -10.24 -4.01 -2.54
C MET A 131 -10.93 -2.70 -2.92
N LEU A 132 -11.48 -2.60 -4.13
CA LEU A 132 -12.15 -1.38 -4.56
C LEU A 132 -13.41 -1.10 -3.74
N ILE A 133 -13.61 0.19 -3.44
CA ILE A 133 -14.74 0.73 -2.69
C ILE A 133 -16.11 0.38 -3.29
N ASN A 134 -16.16 0.01 -4.58
CA ASN A 134 -17.37 -0.36 -5.31
C ASN A 134 -17.97 -1.70 -4.87
N GLY A 135 -17.20 -2.54 -4.15
CA GLY A 135 -17.59 -3.93 -3.85
C GLY A 135 -18.71 -4.13 -2.82
N GLY A 136 -19.35 -3.07 -2.30
CA GLY A 136 -20.49 -3.17 -1.39
C GLY A 136 -20.22 -4.04 -0.16
N ASP A 137 -21.12 -4.98 0.16
CA ASP A 137 -20.96 -5.91 1.28
C ASP A 137 -19.67 -6.75 1.20
N ALA A 138 -19.19 -7.08 -0.01
CA ALA A 138 -17.98 -7.86 -0.18
C ALA A 138 -16.73 -7.07 0.23
N LEU A 139 -16.74 -5.73 0.05
CA LEU A 139 -15.69 -4.87 0.58
C LEU A 139 -15.65 -4.93 2.11
N VAL A 140 -16.82 -4.85 2.75
CA VAL A 140 -16.93 -4.95 4.20
C VAL A 140 -16.44 -6.32 4.68
N SER A 141 -16.76 -7.39 3.97
CA SER A 141 -16.23 -8.74 4.26
C SER A 141 -14.70 -8.81 4.13
N ALA A 142 -14.13 -8.23 3.07
CA ALA A 142 -12.69 -8.17 2.88
C ALA A 142 -11.99 -7.41 4.01
N VAL A 143 -12.54 -6.26 4.41
CA VAL A 143 -12.00 -5.45 5.52
C VAL A 143 -12.11 -6.17 6.86
N LYS A 144 -13.21 -6.88 7.14
CA LYS A 144 -13.33 -7.76 8.33
C LYS A 144 -12.26 -8.84 8.39
N GLN A 145 -11.82 -9.33 7.23
CA GLN A 145 -10.76 -10.33 7.10
C GLN A 145 -9.35 -9.72 7.11
N GLY A 146 -9.22 -8.38 7.13
CA GLY A 146 -7.94 -7.66 7.24
C GLY A 146 -7.42 -7.05 5.94
N ALA A 147 -8.28 -6.89 4.92
CA ALA A 147 -7.94 -6.09 3.75
C ALA A 147 -8.05 -4.59 4.05
N GLY A 148 -7.28 -3.80 3.33
CA GLY A 148 -7.50 -2.39 3.17
C GLY A 148 -8.48 -2.14 2.04
N TRP A 149 -8.65 -0.87 1.67
CA TRP A 149 -9.53 -0.49 0.58
C TRP A 149 -8.84 0.45 -0.39
N ARG A 150 -9.38 0.54 -1.58
CA ARG A 150 -8.94 1.51 -2.57
C ARG A 150 -10.10 2.18 -3.26
N ALA A 151 -9.87 3.35 -3.83
CA ALA A 151 -10.81 4.03 -4.69
C ALA A 151 -10.07 4.60 -5.90
N ASP A 152 -10.66 4.46 -7.07
CA ASP A 152 -10.14 5.12 -8.26
C ASP A 152 -10.67 6.55 -8.33
N CYS A 153 -10.49 7.27 -9.42
CA CYS A 153 -11.12 8.58 -9.64
C CYS A 153 -11.02 9.64 -8.50
N LEU A 154 -9.97 9.65 -7.67
CA LEU A 154 -9.68 10.73 -6.73
C LEU A 154 -9.62 12.06 -7.47
N GLY A 155 -10.27 13.09 -6.93
CA GLY A 155 -10.34 14.41 -7.55
C GLY A 155 -11.35 14.53 -8.68
N ASP A 156 -12.20 13.51 -8.90
CA ASP A 156 -13.40 13.70 -9.72
C ASP A 156 -14.40 14.61 -9.00
N TRP A 157 -14.43 15.87 -9.43
CA TRP A 157 -15.45 16.83 -9.03
C TRP A 157 -16.58 16.96 -10.04
N HIS A 158 -16.34 16.77 -11.35
CA HIS A 158 -17.34 16.77 -12.42
C HIS A 158 -16.79 16.16 -13.74
N ASN A 159 -15.92 15.15 -13.66
CA ASN A 159 -15.24 14.52 -14.80
C ASN A 159 -16.23 13.80 -15.72
N PHE A 160 -17.22 13.12 -15.14
CA PHE A 160 -18.21 12.33 -15.89
C PHE A 160 -19.58 13.01 -15.97
N SER A 161 -19.84 14.00 -15.12
CA SER A 161 -21.15 14.64 -14.99
C SER A 161 -21.01 16.04 -14.40
N THR A 162 -21.84 16.97 -14.84
CA THR A 162 -21.94 18.32 -14.26
C THR A 162 -22.76 18.38 -12.97
N LYS A 163 -23.43 17.27 -12.59
CA LYS A 163 -24.35 17.21 -11.44
C LYS A 163 -24.02 16.11 -10.44
N TRP A 164 -23.00 15.32 -10.71
CA TRP A 164 -22.59 14.19 -9.89
C TRP A 164 -21.07 14.05 -9.93
N SER A 165 -20.48 13.62 -8.82
CA SER A 165 -19.06 13.37 -8.72
C SER A 165 -18.74 12.29 -7.69
N HIS A 166 -17.61 11.61 -7.86
CA HIS A 166 -17.19 10.65 -6.85
C HIS A 166 -16.89 11.31 -5.50
N MET A 167 -16.23 12.48 -5.51
CA MET A 167 -15.78 13.16 -4.29
C MET A 167 -16.93 13.63 -3.40
N GLN A 168 -18.03 14.08 -4.01
CA GLN A 168 -19.18 14.63 -3.28
C GLN A 168 -20.30 13.61 -3.07
N ASP A 169 -20.64 12.84 -4.10
CA ASP A 169 -21.92 12.13 -4.16
C ASP A 169 -21.78 10.61 -3.97
N ASP A 170 -20.56 10.06 -4.02
CA ASP A 170 -20.32 8.61 -3.96
C ASP A 170 -19.45 8.17 -2.78
N TYR A 171 -18.20 8.66 -2.69
CA TYR A 171 -17.27 8.19 -1.66
C TYR A 171 -17.76 8.39 -0.23
N PRO A 172 -18.30 9.56 0.17
CA PRO A 172 -18.83 9.72 1.53
C PRO A 172 -19.93 8.71 1.86
N GLN A 173 -20.86 8.48 0.92
CA GLN A 173 -21.97 7.57 1.12
C GLN A 173 -21.51 6.11 1.19
N ARG A 174 -20.57 5.70 0.32
CA ARG A 174 -20.01 4.33 0.35
C ARG A 174 -19.29 4.04 1.65
N LEU A 175 -18.46 4.97 2.12
CA LEU A 175 -17.74 4.84 3.38
C LEU A 175 -18.70 4.79 4.57
N GLN A 176 -19.72 5.65 4.60
CA GLN A 176 -20.75 5.65 5.64
C GLN A 176 -21.53 4.32 5.66
N ASN A 177 -21.91 3.80 4.49
CA ASN A 177 -22.59 2.51 4.38
C ASN A 177 -21.72 1.36 4.88
N ALA A 178 -20.43 1.38 4.52
CA ALA A 178 -19.48 0.37 4.97
C ALA A 178 -19.27 0.41 6.50
N GLU A 179 -19.19 1.60 7.09
CA GLU A 179 -19.08 1.80 8.53
C GLU A 179 -20.35 1.37 9.28
N ALA A 180 -21.54 1.59 8.70
CA ALA A 180 -22.79 1.09 9.26
C ALA A 180 -22.84 -0.46 9.32
N LEU A 181 -22.23 -1.15 8.35
CA LEU A 181 -22.14 -2.62 8.31
C LEU A 181 -20.96 -3.19 9.13
N TYR A 182 -19.96 -2.36 9.42
CA TYR A 182 -18.81 -2.70 10.23
C TYR A 182 -18.21 -1.45 10.90
N PRO A 183 -18.49 -1.20 12.19
CA PRO A 183 -18.03 0.00 12.88
C PRO A 183 -16.50 0.22 12.86
N ASN A 184 -15.71 -0.84 12.69
CA ASN A 184 -14.25 -0.74 12.59
C ASN A 184 -13.74 -0.53 11.16
N PHE A 185 -14.62 -0.26 10.19
CA PHE A 185 -14.20 0.03 8.81
C PHE A 185 -13.30 1.27 8.76
N SER A 186 -13.65 2.32 9.50
CA SER A 186 -12.89 3.57 9.58
C SER A 186 -11.53 3.43 10.27
N SER A 187 -11.27 2.32 10.99
CA SER A 187 -9.95 2.00 11.56
C SER A 187 -9.17 0.95 10.77
N ALA A 188 -9.68 0.50 9.61
CA ALA A 188 -9.00 -0.50 8.78
C ALA A 188 -7.59 -0.07 8.35
N TRP A 189 -7.39 1.22 8.10
CA TRP A 189 -6.10 1.82 7.73
C TRP A 189 -4.99 1.55 8.74
N GLN A 190 -5.32 1.28 10.00
CA GLN A 190 -4.32 0.97 11.03
C GLN A 190 -3.61 -0.37 10.80
N ARG A 191 -4.21 -1.26 9.99
CA ARG A 191 -3.72 -2.63 9.76
C ARG A 191 -3.55 -2.99 8.29
N ALA A 192 -4.17 -2.25 7.37
CA ALA A 192 -4.06 -2.48 5.95
C ALA A 192 -4.12 -1.18 5.14
N PRO A 193 -3.51 -1.11 3.94
CA PRO A 193 -3.33 0.15 3.23
C PRO A 193 -4.61 0.72 2.63
N VAL A 194 -4.67 2.05 2.55
CA VAL A 194 -5.63 2.77 1.70
C VAL A 194 -4.90 3.23 0.44
N SER A 195 -5.37 2.84 -0.74
CA SER A 195 -4.75 3.24 -2.02
C SER A 195 -5.73 4.02 -2.87
N LEU A 196 -5.27 5.10 -3.51
CA LEU A 196 -6.12 5.90 -4.38
C LEU A 196 -5.53 6.01 -5.78
N GLU A 197 -6.36 6.26 -6.79
CA GLU A 197 -5.94 6.62 -8.14
C GLU A 197 -6.69 7.87 -8.58
N ILE A 198 -6.03 8.80 -9.27
CA ILE A 198 -6.67 10.03 -9.75
C ILE A 198 -7.65 9.80 -10.91
N CYS A 199 -8.68 10.63 -11.00
CA CYS A 199 -9.56 10.65 -12.17
C CYS A 199 -8.87 11.30 -13.37
N GLY A 200 -9.03 10.75 -14.58
CA GLY A 200 -8.40 11.30 -15.79
C GLY A 200 -6.90 11.57 -15.59
N TYR A 201 -6.41 12.71 -16.05
CA TYR A 201 -5.07 13.23 -15.75
C TYR A 201 -5.11 14.63 -15.13
N MET A 202 -4.16 14.96 -14.27
CA MET A 202 -4.09 16.30 -13.66
C MET A 202 -3.93 17.44 -14.69
N SER A 203 -3.32 17.18 -15.85
CA SER A 203 -3.26 18.16 -16.94
C SER A 203 -4.66 18.50 -17.47
N GLU A 204 -5.55 17.51 -17.54
CA GLU A 204 -6.94 17.71 -17.95
C GLU A 204 -7.73 18.43 -16.88
N TRP A 205 -7.45 18.17 -15.58
CA TRP A 205 -8.09 18.90 -14.49
C TRP A 205 -7.98 20.40 -14.67
N GLN A 206 -6.82 20.87 -15.15
CA GLN A 206 -6.60 22.28 -15.46
C GLN A 206 -7.22 22.69 -16.81
N SER A 207 -6.96 21.92 -17.88
CA SER A 207 -7.26 22.37 -19.25
C SER A 207 -8.65 22.03 -19.77
N VAL A 208 -9.30 21.01 -19.21
CA VAL A 208 -10.61 20.49 -19.63
C VAL A 208 -11.64 20.68 -18.54
N GLN A 209 -11.38 20.19 -17.32
CA GLN A 209 -12.36 20.30 -16.24
C GLN A 209 -12.30 21.66 -15.50
N HIS A 210 -11.23 22.44 -15.70
CA HIS A 210 -11.01 23.74 -15.08
C HIS A 210 -11.15 23.73 -13.55
N TYR A 211 -10.66 22.68 -12.89
CA TYR A 211 -10.66 22.57 -11.45
C TYR A 211 -9.78 23.64 -10.83
N THR A 212 -10.35 24.34 -9.85
CA THR A 212 -9.63 25.33 -9.07
C THR A 212 -8.58 24.66 -8.17
N ARG A 213 -7.54 25.40 -7.78
CA ARG A 213 -6.60 24.95 -6.75
C ARG A 213 -7.29 24.52 -5.46
N ALA A 214 -8.38 25.19 -5.07
CA ALA A 214 -9.15 24.83 -3.88
C ALA A 214 -9.79 23.43 -4.00
N GLN A 215 -10.39 23.10 -5.14
CA GLN A 215 -10.94 21.77 -5.40
C GLN A 215 -9.86 20.68 -5.38
N VAL A 216 -8.69 20.96 -5.95
CA VAL A 216 -7.55 20.03 -5.91
C VAL A 216 -7.04 19.86 -4.49
N GLN A 217 -6.91 20.94 -3.71
CA GLN A 217 -6.50 20.89 -2.30
C GLN A 217 -7.46 20.02 -1.48
N VAL A 218 -8.78 20.22 -1.61
CA VAL A 218 -9.78 19.42 -0.90
C VAL A 218 -9.69 17.93 -1.24
N ALA A 219 -9.40 17.58 -2.50
CA ALA A 219 -9.23 16.18 -2.89
C ALA A 219 -8.03 15.53 -2.18
N PHE A 220 -6.89 16.22 -2.09
CA PHE A 220 -5.72 15.72 -1.38
C PHE A 220 -5.88 15.74 0.14
N ASP A 221 -6.54 16.74 0.71
CA ASP A 221 -6.87 16.78 2.13
C ASP A 221 -7.80 15.62 2.51
N TRP A 222 -8.79 15.32 1.67
CA TRP A 222 -9.64 14.15 1.84
C TRP A 222 -8.84 12.86 1.79
N ALA A 223 -7.94 12.69 0.81
CA ALA A 223 -7.08 11.52 0.73
C ALA A 223 -6.24 11.32 2.00
N LEU A 224 -5.66 12.41 2.53
CA LEU A 224 -4.90 12.37 3.78
C LEU A 224 -5.79 12.05 4.99
N ALA A 225 -7.00 12.60 5.05
CA ALA A 225 -7.99 12.29 6.10
C ALA A 225 -8.46 10.83 6.06
N GLN A 226 -8.44 10.20 4.88
CA GLN A 226 -8.69 8.77 4.70
C GLN A 226 -7.44 7.90 4.91
N HIS A 227 -6.34 8.46 5.42
CA HIS A 227 -5.10 7.75 5.70
C HIS A 227 -4.48 7.11 4.44
N ALA A 228 -4.59 7.78 3.29
CA ALA A 228 -4.04 7.29 2.03
C ALA A 228 -2.54 6.95 2.17
N SER A 229 -2.23 5.69 1.86
CA SER A 229 -0.88 5.12 1.89
C SER A 229 -0.18 5.28 0.55
N THR A 230 -0.93 5.21 -0.55
CA THR A 230 -0.44 5.38 -1.92
C THR A 230 -1.44 6.12 -2.78
N ILE A 231 -0.95 6.92 -3.73
CA ILE A 231 -1.77 7.55 -4.77
C ILE A 231 -1.14 7.27 -6.15
N ASN A 232 -1.90 6.72 -7.09
CA ASN A 232 -1.52 6.58 -8.48
C ASN A 232 -1.84 7.87 -9.27
N LEU A 233 -0.79 8.54 -9.76
CA LEU A 233 -0.88 9.75 -10.60
C LEU A 233 -0.78 9.48 -12.12
N LYS A 234 -0.85 8.20 -12.53
CA LYS A 234 -0.81 7.76 -13.94
C LYS A 234 0.45 8.16 -14.73
N SER A 235 1.58 8.37 -14.04
CA SER A 235 2.88 8.63 -14.66
C SER A 235 2.87 9.80 -15.66
N ARG A 236 2.18 10.89 -15.30
CA ARG A 236 2.15 12.15 -16.05
C ARG A 236 2.72 13.29 -15.21
N SER A 237 3.19 14.34 -15.87
CA SER A 237 3.66 15.55 -15.19
C SER A 237 2.52 16.19 -14.41
N VAL A 238 2.80 16.59 -13.17
CA VAL A 238 1.90 17.42 -12.37
C VAL A 238 1.99 18.85 -12.90
N PRO A 239 0.87 19.51 -13.25
CA PRO A 239 0.89 20.93 -13.64
C PRO A 239 1.51 21.80 -12.55
N THR A 240 2.26 22.83 -12.94
CA THR A 240 2.90 23.77 -12.01
C THR A 240 1.89 24.36 -11.02
N GLU A 241 0.65 24.60 -11.47
CA GLU A 241 -0.44 25.14 -10.65
C GLU A 241 -0.89 24.20 -9.52
N TYR A 242 -0.62 22.89 -9.58
CA TYR A 242 -1.00 21.95 -8.52
C TYR A 242 0.21 21.35 -7.81
N ARG A 243 1.43 21.72 -8.21
CA ARG A 243 2.65 21.03 -7.81
C ARG A 243 2.89 21.07 -6.31
N ASP A 244 2.70 22.22 -5.69
CA ASP A 244 2.87 22.42 -4.25
C ASP A 244 1.87 21.60 -3.43
N ILE A 245 0.63 21.46 -3.90
CA ILE A 245 -0.39 20.63 -3.26
C ILE A 245 0.05 19.17 -3.23
N VAL A 246 0.51 18.65 -4.37
CA VAL A 246 0.97 17.26 -4.50
C VAL A 246 2.25 17.02 -3.69
N ASP A 247 3.23 17.92 -3.77
CA ASP A 247 4.47 17.80 -3.00
C ASP A 247 4.20 17.81 -1.49
N ASN A 248 3.30 18.68 -1.02
CA ASN A 248 2.88 18.70 0.39
C ASN A 248 2.21 17.38 0.80
N ALA A 249 1.32 16.83 -0.05
CA ALA A 249 0.70 15.54 0.23
C ALA A 249 1.72 14.39 0.27
N LEU A 250 2.70 14.37 -0.65
CA LEU A 250 3.77 13.37 -0.69
C LEU A 250 4.62 13.35 0.59
N THR A 251 4.72 14.48 1.33
CA THR A 251 5.41 14.48 2.63
C THR A 251 4.61 13.80 3.75
N LYS A 252 3.33 13.49 3.52
CA LYS A 252 2.41 12.95 4.53
C LYS A 252 1.84 11.57 4.18
N LEU A 253 1.74 11.23 2.90
CA LEU A 253 1.17 9.95 2.45
C LEU A 253 1.88 8.75 3.07
N GLY A 254 1.10 7.76 3.51
CA GLY A 254 1.65 6.57 4.16
C GLY A 254 2.43 6.93 5.42
N TYR A 255 3.63 6.37 5.55
CA TYR A 255 4.51 6.58 6.69
C TYR A 255 5.61 7.59 6.38
N ARG A 256 6.06 8.32 7.40
CA ARG A 256 7.27 9.14 7.35
C ARG A 256 8.00 9.03 8.68
N PHE A 257 8.96 8.12 8.76
CA PHE A 257 9.67 7.86 10.01
C PHE A 257 10.81 8.85 10.24
N ARG A 258 10.88 9.37 11.47
CA ARG A 258 11.92 10.27 11.94
C ARG A 258 12.35 9.85 13.34
N LEU A 259 13.66 9.67 13.54
CA LEU A 259 14.22 9.61 14.89
C LEU A 259 14.34 11.04 15.40
N ALA A 260 13.49 11.42 16.35
CA ALA A 260 13.42 12.77 16.90
C ALA A 260 14.49 13.01 17.97
N SER A 261 14.76 12.00 18.80
CA SER A 261 15.86 12.03 19.78
C SER A 261 16.42 10.64 20.07
N LEU A 262 17.71 10.61 20.36
CA LEU A 262 18.43 9.44 20.85
C LEU A 262 19.32 9.85 22.02
N THR A 263 19.14 9.21 23.15
CA THR A 263 19.94 9.43 24.36
C THR A 263 20.64 8.15 24.78
N HIS A 264 21.95 8.23 24.97
CA HIS A 264 22.81 7.14 25.41
C HIS A 264 24.01 7.70 26.20
N GLU A 265 24.77 6.83 26.85
CA GLU A 265 25.99 7.21 27.55
C GLU A 265 27.07 7.71 26.55
N SER A 266 27.74 8.81 26.86
CA SER A 266 28.85 9.32 26.03
C SER A 266 30.10 8.42 26.12
N GLU A 267 30.22 7.68 27.22
CA GLU A 267 31.35 6.80 27.53
C GLU A 267 30.86 5.45 28.03
N LEU A 268 31.47 4.39 27.52
CA LEU A 268 31.09 3.01 27.76
C LEU A 268 32.31 2.21 28.23
N ALA A 269 32.18 1.46 29.33
CA ALA A 269 33.22 0.52 29.73
C ALA A 269 33.25 -0.69 28.78
N GLN A 270 34.43 -1.28 28.56
CA GLN A 270 34.55 -2.50 27.76
C GLN A 270 33.57 -3.61 28.20
N GLY A 271 32.83 -4.15 27.22
CA GLY A 271 31.84 -5.21 27.43
C GLY A 271 30.50 -4.77 28.04
N GLN A 272 30.32 -3.49 28.38
CA GLN A 272 29.01 -2.96 28.75
C GLN A 272 28.11 -2.85 27.50
N SER A 273 26.82 -3.12 27.62
CA SER A 273 25.89 -2.89 26.50
C SER A 273 25.56 -1.41 26.36
N LEU A 274 25.38 -0.94 25.12
CA LEU A 274 25.01 0.43 24.83
C LEU A 274 23.48 0.58 24.92
N THR A 275 22.99 1.39 25.86
CA THR A 275 21.55 1.63 26.04
C THR A 275 21.09 2.80 25.19
N LEU A 276 20.22 2.54 24.23
CA LEU A 276 19.69 3.50 23.26
C LEU A 276 18.25 3.87 23.63
N ASN A 277 18.06 5.02 24.27
CA ASN A 277 16.74 5.58 24.57
C ASN A 277 16.27 6.43 23.40
N GLN A 278 15.15 6.06 22.79
CA GLN A 278 14.75 6.58 21.49
C GLN A 278 13.35 7.19 21.54
N GLN A 279 13.19 8.31 20.84
CA GLN A 279 11.89 8.88 20.50
C GLN A 279 11.77 8.95 18.97
N TRP A 280 10.84 8.18 18.44
CA TRP A 280 10.51 8.13 17.03
C TRP A 280 9.19 8.87 16.76
N PHE A 281 9.04 9.37 15.54
CA PHE A 281 7.78 9.85 15.01
C PHE A 281 7.47 9.12 13.69
N ASN A 282 6.21 8.76 13.51
CA ASN A 282 5.63 8.61 12.18
C ASN A 282 4.91 9.92 11.86
N ASP A 283 5.53 10.79 11.08
CA ASP A 283 4.98 12.09 10.64
C ASP A 283 3.99 11.93 9.46
N GLY A 284 3.78 10.70 8.97
CA GLY A 284 2.82 10.39 7.91
C GLY A 284 1.40 10.16 8.43
N VAL A 285 0.45 9.88 7.54
CA VAL A 285 -0.96 9.61 7.86
C VAL A 285 -1.29 8.13 8.03
N ALA A 286 -0.36 7.20 7.78
CA ALA A 286 -0.62 5.77 7.94
C ALA A 286 0.63 5.02 8.44
N PRO A 287 0.49 3.82 9.05
CA PRO A 287 1.64 2.99 9.37
C PRO A 287 2.26 2.38 8.09
N ILE A 288 3.41 1.73 8.27
CA ILE A 288 3.96 0.83 7.26
C ILE A 288 3.28 -0.54 7.37
N TYR A 289 2.99 -1.21 6.25
CA TYR A 289 2.27 -2.50 6.27
C TYR A 289 3.17 -3.70 6.01
N LEU A 290 4.38 -3.46 5.52
CA LEU A 290 5.41 -4.48 5.32
C LEU A 290 6.36 -4.51 6.51
N LYS A 291 6.87 -5.69 6.84
CA LYS A 291 7.80 -5.86 7.96
C LYS A 291 9.19 -5.35 7.58
N TYR A 292 9.69 -4.42 8.39
CA TYR A 292 11.10 -4.02 8.43
C TYR A 292 11.58 -4.03 9.88
N ASP A 293 12.88 -4.18 10.07
CA ASP A 293 13.52 -4.16 11.39
C ASP A 293 14.27 -2.84 11.57
N VAL A 294 13.99 -2.11 12.66
CA VAL A 294 14.88 -1.02 13.09
C VAL A 294 16.16 -1.65 13.60
N ALA A 295 17.28 -1.25 13.01
CA ALA A 295 18.59 -1.79 13.32
C ALA A 295 19.55 -0.66 13.69
N TYR A 296 20.46 -0.98 14.60
CA TYR A 296 21.56 -0.14 15.01
C TYR A 296 22.86 -0.86 14.76
N ARG A 297 23.89 -0.12 14.36
CA ARG A 297 25.26 -0.59 14.30
C ARG A 297 26.22 0.41 14.90
N VAL A 298 27.33 -0.09 15.41
CA VAL A 298 28.47 0.71 15.85
C VAL A 298 29.62 0.45 14.88
N VAL A 299 30.17 1.52 14.33
CA VAL A 299 31.28 1.47 13.35
C VAL A 299 32.47 2.28 13.83
N ASN A 300 33.68 1.87 13.46
CA ASN A 300 34.88 2.68 13.66
C ASN A 300 35.07 3.72 12.53
N ASP A 301 36.14 4.52 12.60
CA ASP A 301 36.47 5.56 11.59
C ASP A 301 36.72 4.97 10.19
N ALA A 302 37.11 3.71 10.09
CA ALA A 302 37.25 2.96 8.85
C ALA A 302 35.93 2.37 8.34
N ASN A 303 34.78 2.74 8.93
CA ASN A 303 33.44 2.21 8.67
C ASN A 303 33.32 0.68 8.84
N THR A 304 34.20 0.07 9.63
CA THR A 304 34.11 -1.34 9.97
C THR A 304 33.05 -1.53 11.05
N VAL A 305 32.11 -2.44 10.82
CA VAL A 305 31.06 -2.77 11.78
C VAL A 305 31.65 -3.54 12.96
N MET A 306 31.58 -2.93 14.14
CA MET A 306 32.08 -3.49 15.40
C MET A 306 30.98 -4.18 16.19
N SER A 307 29.74 -3.68 16.08
CA SER A 307 28.55 -4.33 16.62
C SER A 307 27.33 -3.99 15.77
N MET A 308 26.33 -4.87 15.75
CA MET A 308 25.05 -4.64 15.11
C MET A 308 23.94 -5.41 15.83
N GLY A 309 22.76 -4.82 15.90
CA GLY A 309 21.59 -5.42 16.50
C GLY A 309 20.30 -4.88 15.91
N LYS A 310 19.24 -5.67 16.04
CA LYS A 310 17.88 -5.33 15.60
C LYS A 310 16.95 -5.21 16.79
N MET A 311 16.07 -4.23 16.77
CA MET A 311 14.98 -4.11 17.73
C MET A 311 13.92 -5.18 17.48
N ALA A 312 13.33 -5.70 18.56
CA ALA A 312 12.24 -6.66 18.48
C ALA A 312 10.87 -6.01 18.15
N TYR A 313 10.77 -4.68 18.19
CA TYR A 313 9.51 -3.96 18.02
C TYR A 313 9.00 -4.04 16.57
N ASP A 314 7.71 -4.27 16.39
CA ASP A 314 7.09 -4.31 15.07
C ASP A 314 6.62 -2.91 14.66
N ILE A 315 7.38 -2.25 13.79
CA ILE A 315 7.07 -0.89 13.34
C ILE A 315 5.76 -0.78 12.53
N ARG A 316 5.13 -1.90 12.18
CA ARG A 316 3.77 -1.88 11.58
C ARG A 316 2.72 -1.38 12.57
N THR A 317 3.01 -1.38 13.87
CA THR A 317 2.16 -0.79 14.91
C THR A 317 2.43 0.69 15.15
N TRP A 318 3.44 1.28 14.47
CA TRP A 318 3.75 2.70 14.59
C TRP A 318 2.75 3.55 13.79
N LEU A 319 1.57 3.73 14.38
CA LEU A 319 0.55 4.67 13.91
C LEU A 319 1.10 6.11 13.85
N PRO A 320 0.47 7.04 13.12
CA PRO A 320 0.85 8.45 13.11
C PRO A 320 1.08 9.02 14.51
N GLY A 321 2.18 9.74 14.69
CA GLY A 321 2.56 10.35 15.97
C GLY A 321 3.81 9.72 16.61
N GLN A 322 3.92 9.91 17.93
CA GLN A 322 5.12 9.62 18.70
C GLN A 322 5.19 8.17 19.19
N HIS A 323 6.38 7.57 19.13
CA HIS A 323 6.72 6.26 19.66
C HIS A 323 7.99 6.34 20.49
N THR A 324 8.02 5.71 21.66
CA THR A 324 9.22 5.64 22.50
C THR A 324 9.66 4.20 22.68
N SER A 325 10.97 3.99 22.76
CA SER A 325 11.52 2.66 22.98
C SER A 325 12.91 2.74 23.60
N VAL A 326 13.29 1.66 24.27
CA VAL A 326 14.65 1.46 24.79
C VAL A 326 15.20 0.21 24.14
N TYR A 327 16.41 0.30 23.61
CA TYR A 327 17.10 -0.84 23.01
C TYR A 327 18.50 -0.97 23.62
N GLN A 328 18.83 -2.18 24.10
CA GLN A 328 20.18 -2.49 24.55
C GLN A 328 20.93 -3.17 23.42
N LEU A 329 21.90 -2.48 22.84
CA LEU A 329 22.77 -3.03 21.81
C LEU A 329 23.94 -3.76 22.50
N PRO A 330 24.08 -5.08 22.33
CA PRO A 330 25.22 -5.81 22.86
C PRO A 330 26.52 -5.30 22.24
N MET A 331 27.57 -5.13 23.04
CA MET A 331 28.88 -4.68 22.57
C MET A 331 29.93 -5.79 22.79
N PRO A 332 30.92 -5.95 21.89
CA PRO A 332 32.00 -6.91 22.08
C PRO A 332 32.78 -6.65 23.37
N LYS A 333 33.09 -7.71 24.12
CA LYS A 333 33.85 -7.61 25.38
C LYS A 333 35.24 -6.99 25.20
N ALA A 334 35.90 -7.30 24.09
CA ALA A 334 37.25 -6.86 23.77
C ALA A 334 37.25 -5.76 22.67
N LEU A 335 36.24 -4.89 22.69
CA LEU A 335 36.21 -3.73 21.80
C LEU A 335 37.34 -2.75 22.20
N PRO A 336 38.28 -2.37 21.31
CA PRO A 336 39.36 -1.47 21.66
C PRO A 336 38.86 -0.12 22.18
N ALA A 337 39.61 0.50 23.09
CA ALA A 337 39.35 1.85 23.52
C ALA A 337 39.44 2.82 22.33
N GLY A 338 38.51 3.76 22.24
CA GLY A 338 38.43 4.67 21.10
C GLY A 338 37.02 5.23 20.89
N GLN A 339 36.91 6.15 19.93
CA GLN A 339 35.63 6.70 19.51
C GLN A 339 35.02 5.84 18.39
N TYR A 340 33.71 5.68 18.43
CA TYR A 340 32.92 4.96 17.44
C TYR A 340 31.69 5.77 17.04
N HIS A 341 31.17 5.52 15.85
CA HIS A 341 29.93 6.10 15.36
C HIS A 341 28.76 5.13 15.56
N ILE A 342 27.60 5.67 15.96
CA ILE A 342 26.33 4.95 16.03
C ILE A 342 25.55 5.28 14.78
N GLU A 343 25.10 4.23 14.10
CA GLU A 343 24.31 4.36 12.88
C GLU A 343 23.00 3.55 12.97
N MET A 344 21.97 4.00 12.26
CA MET A 344 20.66 3.35 12.23
C MET A 344 20.14 3.11 10.81
N ALA A 345 19.32 2.09 10.64
CA ALA A 345 18.60 1.83 9.40
C ALA A 345 17.30 1.05 9.66
N MET A 346 16.40 1.03 8.69
CA MET A 346 15.27 0.10 8.65
C MET A 346 15.52 -0.93 7.56
N LEU A 347 15.74 -2.17 8.01
CA LEU A 347 16.23 -3.28 7.18
C LEU A 347 15.08 -4.18 6.73
N ASP A 348 15.14 -4.64 5.48
CA ASP A 348 14.27 -5.72 5.01
C ASP A 348 14.68 -7.09 5.58
N ALA A 349 13.92 -8.13 5.22
CA ALA A 349 14.20 -9.50 5.64
C ALA A 349 15.58 -10.02 5.21
N LYS A 350 16.23 -9.39 4.22
CA LYS A 350 17.60 -9.73 3.76
C LYS A 350 18.67 -8.88 4.45
N GLY A 351 18.29 -7.99 5.37
CA GLY A 351 19.22 -7.11 6.07
C GLY A 351 19.64 -5.88 5.26
N VAL A 352 18.94 -5.54 4.17
CA VAL A 352 19.25 -4.39 3.33
C VAL A 352 18.45 -3.18 3.79
N SER A 353 19.09 -2.01 3.91
CA SER A 353 18.39 -0.74 4.19
C SER A 353 17.46 -0.40 3.05
N ARG A 354 16.15 -0.30 3.34
CA ARG A 354 15.11 -0.05 2.32
C ARG A 354 14.34 1.25 2.54
N ILE A 355 14.23 1.72 3.78
CA ILE A 355 13.42 2.87 4.11
C ILE A 355 14.31 4.11 4.29
N ASN A 356 13.99 5.17 3.55
CA ASN A 356 14.57 6.48 3.80
C ASN A 356 13.92 7.10 5.05
N LEU A 357 14.76 7.55 5.98
CA LEU A 357 14.33 8.25 7.18
C LEU A 357 14.33 9.76 6.92
N ALA A 358 13.41 10.47 7.56
CA ALA A 358 13.35 11.94 7.58
C ALA A 358 14.40 12.52 8.54
N ASN A 359 15.65 12.08 8.37
CA ASN A 359 16.83 12.44 9.14
C ASN A 359 17.97 12.81 8.18
N GLU A 360 18.95 13.56 8.66
CA GLU A 360 20.21 13.81 7.94
C GLU A 360 21.25 12.73 8.30
N GLY A 361 22.42 12.77 7.67
CA GLY A 361 23.52 11.83 7.97
C GLY A 361 23.43 10.49 7.25
N LYS A 362 22.66 10.40 6.15
CA LYS A 362 22.58 9.19 5.32
C LYS A 362 23.92 8.89 4.66
N GLN A 363 24.40 7.67 4.85
CA GLN A 363 25.61 7.09 4.28
C GLN A 363 25.32 6.42 2.93
N ALA A 364 26.37 6.06 2.18
CA ALA A 364 26.26 5.47 0.85
C ALA A 364 25.50 4.13 0.83
N ASP A 365 25.53 3.37 1.91
CA ASP A 365 24.82 2.09 2.07
C ASP A 365 23.41 2.23 2.68
N GLY A 366 22.93 3.47 2.84
CA GLY A 366 21.58 3.77 3.32
C GLY A 366 21.41 3.73 4.84
N TRP A 367 22.49 3.56 5.61
CA TRP A 367 22.47 3.78 7.06
C TRP A 367 22.58 5.26 7.39
N TYR A 368 22.12 5.67 8.56
CA TYR A 368 22.15 7.06 9.01
C TYR A 368 23.10 7.17 10.21
N ARG A 369 24.16 7.96 10.09
CA ARG A 369 25.07 8.27 11.20
C ARG A 369 24.44 9.34 12.08
N ILE A 370 24.16 8.98 13.32
CA ILE A 370 23.27 9.76 14.20
C ILE A 370 23.93 10.19 15.51
N SER A 371 25.01 9.53 15.94
CA SER A 371 25.72 9.87 17.16
C SER A 371 27.12 9.23 17.22
N THR A 372 27.84 9.46 18.31
CA THR A 372 29.16 8.89 18.63
C THR A 372 29.21 8.40 20.07
N VAL A 373 29.98 7.35 20.34
CA VAL A 373 30.25 6.84 21.70
C VAL A 373 31.74 6.56 21.87
N THR A 374 32.27 6.83 23.06
CA THR A 374 33.66 6.51 23.41
C THR A 374 33.71 5.24 24.26
N VAL A 375 34.52 4.27 23.86
CA VAL A 375 34.80 3.07 24.68
C VAL A 375 36.09 3.30 25.44
N ARG A 376 36.08 3.03 26.75
CA ARG A 376 37.23 3.12 27.65
C ARG A 376 37.72 1.76 28.10
#